data_AF-A0AAJ4XWV7-F1
#
_entry.id   AF-A0AAJ4XWV7-F1
#
_cell.length_a   1.000
_cell.length_b   1.000
_cell.length_c   1.000
_cell.angle_alpha   90.00
_cell.angle_beta   90.00
_cell.angle_gamma   90.00
#
_symmetry.space_group_name_H-M   'P 1'
#
loop_
_entity.id
_entity.type
_entity.pdbx_description
1 polymer ?
#
loop_
_entity_poly.entity_id
_entity_poly.type
_entity_poly.pdbx_seq_one_letter_code
_entity_poly.pdbx_strand_id
1 'polypeptide(L)'
;MNNIQKEDRPDRFSVQPVVVDGVLVVTVHGEIDYAVKDLLSQALLSEDGTVPPPRIVADLSGVTFMDSSGINVFINAHHRVSKAQGWLRIADAQESVARLLHLVGIDQIIDCHPTVEQALNT
;
A
#
# COMPACT_ATOMS: atom_id res chain seq x y z
N MET A 1 -17.53 -25.93 26.11
CA MET A 1 -16.62 -24.81 26.41
C MET A 1 -15.69 -24.67 25.22
N ASN A 2 -15.87 -23.62 24.44
CA ASN A 2 -15.32 -23.45 23.10
C ASN A 2 -13.79 -23.39 23.14
N ASN A 3 -13.14 -24.32 22.45
CA ASN A 3 -11.76 -24.20 22.05
C ASN A 3 -11.76 -23.81 20.57
N ILE A 4 -11.98 -22.52 20.29
CA ILE A 4 -11.81 -21.99 18.93
C ILE A 4 -10.32 -22.05 18.67
N GLN A 5 -9.93 -23.02 17.83
CA GLN A 5 -8.56 -23.15 17.38
C GLN A 5 -8.14 -21.86 16.68
N LYS A 6 -6.96 -21.35 17.05
CA LYS A 6 -6.15 -20.45 16.24
C LYS A 6 -6.13 -20.93 14.79
N GLU A 7 -6.74 -20.19 13.86
CA GLU A 7 -6.24 -20.15 12.49
C GLU A 7 -5.34 -18.92 12.37
N ASP A 8 -4.16 -19.06 12.97
CA ASP A 8 -2.97 -18.31 12.64
C ASP A 8 -2.55 -18.76 11.24
N ARG A 9 -2.89 -18.01 10.18
CA ARG A 9 -2.37 -18.23 8.83
C ARG A 9 -1.45 -17.09 8.43
N PRO A 10 -0.18 -17.11 8.86
CA PRO A 10 0.82 -16.12 8.45
C PRO A 10 1.14 -16.12 6.93
N ASP A 11 0.58 -17.04 6.15
CA ASP A 11 0.92 -17.22 4.73
C ASP A 11 0.08 -16.40 3.73
N ARG A 12 -0.85 -15.54 4.19
CA ARG A 12 -1.83 -14.89 3.30
C ARG A 12 -1.52 -13.43 2.95
N PHE A 13 -0.55 -12.81 3.62
CA PHE A 13 -0.17 -11.41 3.40
C PHE A 13 1.33 -11.21 3.62
N SER A 14 1.99 -10.47 2.73
CA SER A 14 3.37 -10.04 2.94
C SER A 14 3.61 -8.65 2.37
N VAL A 15 4.54 -7.93 3.00
CA VAL A 15 5.01 -6.61 2.60
C VAL A 15 6.53 -6.61 2.54
N GLN A 16 7.08 -6.11 1.43
CA GLN A 16 8.52 -6.03 1.25
C GLN A 16 8.91 -4.59 0.90
N PRO A 17 9.48 -3.83 1.86
CA PRO A 17 10.03 -2.51 1.60
C PRO A 17 11.43 -2.61 0.98
N VAL A 18 11.66 -1.86 -0.11
CA VAL A 18 12.97 -1.68 -0.75
C VAL A 18 13.15 -0.22 -1.10
N VAL A 19 14.32 0.35 -0.85
CA VAL A 19 14.63 1.72 -1.28
C VAL A 19 15.36 1.68 -2.62
N VAL A 20 14.80 2.37 -3.61
CA VAL A 20 15.38 2.55 -4.96
C VAL A 20 15.52 4.05 -5.20
N ASP A 21 16.74 4.54 -5.41
CA ASP A 21 17.03 5.96 -5.69
C ASP A 21 16.35 6.97 -4.73
N GLY A 22 16.26 6.58 -3.46
CA GLY A 22 15.62 7.37 -2.40
C GLY A 22 14.10 7.43 -2.49
N VAL A 23 13.47 6.46 -3.15
CA VAL A 23 12.03 6.18 -3.16
C VAL A 23 11.81 4.83 -2.47
N LEU A 24 10.88 4.77 -1.52
CA LEU A 24 10.46 3.54 -0.86
C LEU A 24 9.46 2.80 -1.76
N VAL A 25 9.85 1.65 -2.30
CA VAL A 25 8.95 0.73 -2.99
C VAL A 25 8.46 -0.30 -1.98
N VAL A 26 7.14 -0.39 -1.79
CA VAL A 26 6.51 -1.38 -0.91
C VAL A 26 5.72 -2.35 -1.79
N THR A 27 6.30 -3.54 -2.01
CA THR A 27 5.60 -4.62 -2.73
C THR A 27 4.70 -5.37 -1.77
N VAL A 28 3.43 -5.50 -2.14
CA VAL A 28 2.39 -6.10 -1.30
C VAL A 28 1.82 -7.33 -2.00
N HIS A 29 1.75 -8.44 -1.26
CA HIS A 29 1.10 -9.67 -1.72
C HIS A 29 0.00 -10.09 -0.77
N GLY A 30 -1.10 -10.59 -1.34
CA GLY A 30 -2.21 -11.18 -0.58
C GLY A 30 -3.47 -10.33 -0.58
N GLU A 31 -4.27 -10.50 0.46
CA GLU A 31 -5.53 -9.78 0.66
C GLU A 31 -5.31 -8.60 1.62
N ILE A 32 -5.83 -7.43 1.27
CA ILE A 32 -5.78 -6.23 2.11
C ILE A 32 -7.16 -6.02 2.73
N ASP A 33 -7.28 -6.40 4.00
CA ASP A 33 -8.49 -6.23 4.79
C ASP A 33 -8.18 -5.56 6.14
N TYR A 34 -9.19 -5.53 7.01
CA TYR A 34 -9.06 -4.98 8.36
C TYR A 34 -7.94 -5.63 9.19
N ALA A 35 -7.63 -6.92 8.99
CA ALA A 35 -6.68 -7.66 9.81
C ALA A 35 -5.23 -7.23 9.57
N VAL A 36 -4.91 -6.81 8.33
CA VAL A 36 -3.53 -6.44 7.93
C VAL A 36 -3.29 -4.94 7.83
N LYS A 37 -4.32 -4.12 8.07
CA LYS A 37 -4.27 -2.66 7.90
C LYS A 37 -3.13 -2.00 8.70
N ASP A 38 -2.85 -2.46 9.91
CA ASP A 38 -1.86 -1.86 10.81
C ASP A 38 -0.44 -2.20 10.34
N LEU A 39 -0.26 -3.42 9.81
CA LEU A 39 1.01 -3.86 9.22
C LEU A 39 1.31 -3.10 7.91
N LEU A 40 0.31 -2.95 7.04
CA LEU A 40 0.45 -2.17 5.82
C LEU A 40 0.74 -0.70 6.11
N SER A 41 0.04 -0.11 7.10
CA SER A 41 0.25 1.28 7.52
C SER A 41 1.70 1.50 7.99
N GLN A 42 2.24 0.59 8.81
CA GLN A 42 3.64 0.65 9.27
C GLN A 42 4.63 0.53 8.09
N ALA A 43 4.37 -0.36 7.13
CA ALA A 43 5.24 -0.53 5.97
C ALA A 43 5.27 0.71 5.05
N LEU A 44 4.13 1.39 4.88
CA LEU A 44 4.03 2.61 4.08
C LEU A 44 4.59 3.84 4.80
N LEU A 45 4.58 3.83 6.13
CA LEU A 45 4.97 4.97 6.96
C LEU A 45 6.17 4.55 7.79
N SER A 46 7.36 4.50 7.17
CA SER A 46 8.62 4.32 7.90
C SER A 46 8.66 5.29 9.08
N GLU A 47 8.72 4.76 10.30
CA GLU A 47 8.76 5.56 11.53
C GLU A 47 10.16 6.13 11.82
N ASP A 48 11.15 5.74 11.01
CA ASP A 48 12.53 6.13 11.18
C ASP A 48 12.74 7.55 10.66
N GLY A 49 12.60 8.53 11.56
CA GLY A 49 12.62 9.98 11.32
C GLY A 49 13.88 10.57 10.68
N THR A 50 14.28 10.10 9.51
CA THR A 50 15.44 10.58 8.74
C THR A 50 14.98 11.13 7.38
N VAL A 51 15.35 12.37 7.10
CA VAL A 51 14.86 13.25 6.01
C VAL A 51 15.56 12.92 4.69
N PRO A 52 14.84 12.41 3.67
CA PRO A 52 14.14 13.22 2.66
C PRO A 52 12.60 13.13 2.73
N PRO A 53 11.84 13.90 1.92
CA PRO A 53 10.39 13.72 1.82
C PRO A 53 10.07 12.27 1.45
N PRO A 54 9.11 11.62 2.13
CA PRO A 54 8.80 10.22 1.86
C PRO A 54 8.19 10.13 0.46
N ARG A 55 8.95 9.60 -0.49
CA ARG A 55 8.46 9.24 -1.82
C ARG A 55 8.21 7.74 -1.79
N ILE A 56 6.97 7.33 -2.03
CA ILE A 56 6.55 5.94 -1.88
C ILE A 56 5.84 5.46 -3.13
N VAL A 57 6.22 4.28 -3.60
CA VAL A 57 5.47 3.50 -4.59
C VAL A 57 4.93 2.26 -3.89
N ALA A 58 3.62 2.09 -3.86
CA ALA A 58 2.98 0.85 -3.45
C ALA A 58 2.77 -0.03 -4.68
N ASP A 59 3.52 -1.12 -4.76
CA ASP A 59 3.38 -2.13 -5.81
C ASP A 59 2.33 -3.15 -5.37
N LEU A 60 1.19 -3.16 -6.08
CA LEU A 60 0.02 -3.98 -5.79
C LEU A 60 -0.12 -5.17 -6.75
N SER A 61 0.95 -5.53 -7.47
CA SER A 61 0.97 -6.66 -8.40
C SER A 61 0.58 -7.99 -7.74
N GLY A 62 0.89 -8.14 -6.45
CA GLY A 62 0.55 -9.31 -5.64
C GLY A 62 -0.80 -9.25 -4.93
N VAL A 63 -1.55 -8.16 -5.05
CA VAL A 63 -2.79 -7.95 -4.27
C VAL A 63 -3.99 -8.50 -5.02
N THR A 64 -4.67 -9.47 -4.40
CA THR A 64 -5.82 -10.17 -5.00
C THR A 64 -7.17 -9.61 -4.56
N PHE A 65 -7.19 -8.93 -3.41
CA PHE A 65 -8.40 -8.34 -2.82
C PHE A 65 -8.06 -7.12 -1.97
N MET A 66 -8.95 -6.13 -1.94
CA MET A 66 -8.88 -4.97 -1.07
C MET A 66 -10.28 -4.56 -0.61
N ASP A 67 -10.44 -4.21 0.67
CA ASP A 67 -11.67 -3.63 1.22
C ASP A 67 -11.53 -2.13 1.55
N SER A 68 -12.56 -1.55 2.17
CA SER A 68 -12.54 -0.15 2.62
C SER A 68 -11.53 0.15 3.71
N SER A 69 -11.13 -0.84 4.51
CA SER A 69 -10.06 -0.71 5.52
C SER A 69 -8.72 -0.51 4.82
N GLY A 70 -8.44 -1.29 3.78
CA GLY A 70 -7.26 -1.13 2.93
C GLY A 70 -7.20 0.25 2.26
N ILE A 71 -8.31 0.68 1.65
CA ILE A 71 -8.42 2.01 1.03
C ILE A 71 -8.08 3.12 2.03
N ASN A 72 -8.62 3.05 3.25
CA ASN A 72 -8.34 4.04 4.29
C ASN A 72 -6.85 4.10 4.68
N VAL A 73 -6.13 2.98 4.63
CA VAL A 73 -4.67 2.98 4.88
C VAL A 73 -3.95 3.82 3.81
N PHE A 74 -4.28 3.65 2.53
CA PHE A 74 -3.68 4.43 1.44
C PHE A 74 -4.01 5.92 1.54
N ILE A 75 -5.27 6.28 1.84
CA ILE A 75 -5.67 7.69 2.04
C ILE A 75 -4.86 8.32 3.19
N ASN A 76 -4.77 7.63 4.34
CA ASN A 76 -4.05 8.15 5.50
C ASN A 76 -2.55 8.28 5.21
N ALA A 77 -1.96 7.30 4.52
CA ALA A 77 -0.57 7.34 4.10
C ALA A 77 -0.31 8.51 3.15
N HIS A 78 -1.14 8.68 2.11
CA HIS A 78 -1.07 9.80 1.19
C HIS A 78 -1.13 11.14 1.93
N HIS A 79 -2.10 11.34 2.83
CA HIS A 79 -2.19 12.58 3.61
C HIS A 79 -0.96 12.86 4.46
N ARG A 80 -0.39 11.84 5.12
CA ARG A 80 0.81 11.99 5.96
C ARG A 80 2.04 12.35 5.11
N VAL A 81 2.18 11.69 3.98
CA VAL A 81 3.30 11.87 3.04
C VAL A 81 3.24 13.23 2.36
N SER A 82 2.07 13.64 1.86
CA SER A 82 1.85 14.96 1.25
C SER A 82 2.10 16.10 2.25
N LYS A 83 1.73 15.94 3.53
CA LYS A 83 2.07 16.90 4.59
C LYS A 83 3.59 17.06 4.77
N ALA A 84 4.35 16.00 4.55
CA ALA A 84 5.81 16.01 4.58
C ALA A 84 6.44 16.43 3.25
N GLN A 85 5.66 16.99 2.31
CA GLN A 85 6.09 17.38 0.96
C GLN A 85 6.62 16.22 0.10
N GLY A 86 6.23 14.98 0.45
CA GLY A 86 6.49 13.78 -0.35
C GLY A 86 5.28 13.41 -1.21
N TRP A 87 5.30 12.21 -1.77
CA TRP A 87 4.17 11.65 -2.52
C TRP A 87 4.04 10.14 -2.31
N LEU A 88 2.81 9.66 -2.47
CA LEU A 88 2.48 8.25 -2.54
C LEU A 88 1.86 7.98 -3.91
N ARG A 89 2.33 6.92 -4.57
CA ARG A 89 1.81 6.43 -5.85
C ARG A 89 1.48 4.95 -5.74
N ILE A 90 0.51 4.50 -6.53
CA ILE A 90 0.13 3.10 -6.65
C ILE A 90 0.63 2.58 -8.00
N ALA A 91 1.19 1.38 -8.02
CA ALA A 91 1.68 0.72 -9.22
C ALA A 91 1.10 -0.69 -9.34
N ASP A 92 0.91 -1.13 -10.59
CA ASP A 92 0.67 -2.53 -10.97
C ASP A 92 -0.52 -3.18 -10.24
N ALA A 93 -1.59 -2.43 -9.99
CA ALA A 93 -2.79 -2.97 -9.37
C ALA A 93 -3.49 -3.97 -10.31
N GLN A 94 -3.75 -5.18 -9.83
CA GLN A 94 -4.54 -6.18 -10.56
C GLN A 94 -5.94 -5.63 -10.92
N GLU A 95 -6.55 -6.15 -11.99
CA GLU A 95 -7.79 -5.59 -12.56
C GLU A 95 -8.92 -5.40 -11.52
N SER A 96 -9.11 -6.36 -10.61
CA SER A 96 -10.12 -6.28 -9.54
C SER A 96 -9.86 -5.12 -8.59
N VAL A 97 -8.60 -4.93 -8.17
CA VAL A 97 -8.16 -3.86 -7.29
C VAL A 97 -8.19 -2.52 -8.02
N ALA A 98 -7.68 -2.44 -9.26
CA ALA A 98 -7.71 -1.24 -10.07
C ALA A 98 -9.16 -0.73 -10.30
N ARG A 99 -10.09 -1.65 -10.59
CA ARG A 99 -11.52 -1.33 -10.72
C ARG A 99 -12.11 -0.80 -9.42
N LEU A 100 -11.75 -1.40 -8.28
CA LEU A 100 -12.18 -0.89 -6.98
C LEU A 100 -11.64 0.52 -6.73
N LEU A 101 -10.34 0.74 -6.93
CA LEU A 101 -9.69 2.04 -6.75
C LEU A 101 -10.36 3.13 -7.60
N HIS A 102 -10.68 2.81 -8.86
CA HIS A 102 -11.43 3.71 -9.74
C HIS A 102 -12.87 3.96 -9.26
N LEU A 103 -13.58 2.91 -8.86
CA LEU A 103 -14.96 3.01 -8.38
C LEU A 103 -15.08 3.89 -7.13
N VAL A 104 -14.11 3.83 -6.23
CA VAL A 104 -14.07 4.66 -5.02
C VAL A 104 -13.37 6.02 -5.22
N GLY A 105 -12.85 6.29 -6.43
CA GLY A 105 -12.21 7.55 -6.80
C GLY A 105 -10.82 7.77 -6.18
N ILE A 106 -10.12 6.70 -5.77
CA ILE A 106 -8.78 6.81 -5.19
C ILE A 106 -7.76 7.28 -6.23
N ASP A 107 -7.94 6.89 -7.49
CA ASP A 107 -7.14 7.32 -8.64
C ASP A 107 -7.20 8.84 -8.92
N GLN A 108 -8.15 9.56 -8.31
CA GLN A 108 -8.24 11.02 -8.38
C GLN A 108 -7.43 11.72 -7.27
N ILE A 109 -6.96 10.97 -6.28
CA ILE A 109 -6.26 11.48 -5.09
C ILE A 109 -4.80 10.98 -5.06
N ILE A 110 -4.59 9.73 -5.47
CA ILE A 110 -3.30 9.04 -5.48
C ILE A 110 -3.02 8.62 -6.91
N ASP A 111 -1.87 9.04 -7.46
CA ASP A 111 -1.51 8.69 -8.83
C ASP A 111 -1.34 7.17 -8.96
N CYS A 112 -2.07 6.57 -9.90
CA CYS A 112 -2.01 5.16 -10.23
C CYS A 112 -1.28 4.95 -11.55
N HIS A 113 -0.28 4.07 -11.56
CA HIS A 113 0.53 3.75 -12.72
C HIS A 113 0.45 2.26 -13.09
N PRO A 114 0.52 1.91 -14.39
CA PRO A 114 0.52 0.52 -14.82
C PRO A 114 1.72 -0.31 -14.31
N THR A 115 2.87 0.33 -14.02
CA THR A 115 4.09 -0.37 -13.58
C THR A 115 4.83 0.43 -12.52
N VAL A 116 5.65 -0.27 -11.72
CA VAL A 116 6.56 0.36 -10.74
C VAL A 116 7.54 1.31 -11.42
N GLU A 117 8.07 0.93 -12.58
CA GLU A 117 8.99 1.76 -13.36
C GLU A 117 8.35 3.11 -13.74
N GLN A 118 7.10 3.11 -14.23
CA GLN A 118 6.39 4.34 -14.54
C GLN A 118 6.10 5.19 -13.29
N ALA A 119 5.78 4.55 -12.17
CA ALA A 119 5.57 5.25 -10.90
C ALA A 119 6.85 5.91 -10.36
N LEU A 120 8.04 5.36 -10.65
CA LEU A 120 9.34 5.92 -10.26
C LEU A 120 9.77 7.10 -11.14
N ASN A 121 9.39 7.10 -12.42
CA ASN A 121 9.94 8.01 -13.43
C ASN A 121 9.03 9.21 -13.78
N THR A 122 7.87 9.35 -13.15
CA THR A 122 6.92 10.47 -13.37
C THR A 122 7.17 11.61 -12.39
#